data_AF-A0A662ISX0-F1
#
_entry.id   AF-A0A662ISX0-F1
#
_cell.length_a   1.000
_cell.length_b   1.000
_cell.length_c   1.000
_cell.angle_alpha   90.00
_cell.angle_beta   90.00
_cell.angle_gamma   90.00
#
_symmetry.space_group_name_H-M   'P 1'
#
loop_
_entity.id
_entity.type
_entity.pdbx_description
1 polymer ?
#
loop_
_entity_poly.entity_id
_entity_poly.type
_entity_poly.pdbx_seq_one_letter_code
_entity_poly.pdbx_strand_id
1 'polypeptide(L)'
;MAIAEKRGRWGLEAVLVLEDGSVFKGWGFGSPSLVVGEVVFNTGMVGYPEALTDPSYRGQILCFTYPLIGNYGVPSYSDVDEYGLPLHFESSRIQVTGMVVHELCLEPHHWASKKTLHEWLLEEGVPGIAGVDTRRLTKRLRERGVMMGALHVAEEASPDEAFKALERAPRYGELNYVEEVTVAEPVEYRGPGPRIA
;
A
#
# COMPACT_ATOMS: atom_id res chain seq x y z
N MET A 1 23.00 -18.41 12.94
CA MET A 1 21.67 -19.06 12.95
C MET A 1 20.60 -18.24 13.68
N ALA A 2 20.83 -17.69 14.87
CA ALA A 2 19.79 -16.97 15.65
C ALA A 2 19.52 -15.48 15.30
N ILE A 3 20.34 -14.86 14.44
CA ILE A 3 20.17 -13.43 14.07
C ILE A 3 19.18 -13.26 12.89
N ALA A 4 19.03 -14.29 12.05
CA ALA A 4 18.19 -14.25 10.86
C ALA A 4 16.68 -14.39 11.15
N GLU A 5 16.28 -14.83 12.35
CA GLU A 5 14.86 -14.93 12.73
C GLU A 5 14.27 -13.61 13.24
N LYS A 6 15.11 -12.63 13.64
CA LYS A 6 14.65 -11.34 14.15
C LYS A 6 14.43 -10.29 13.07
N ARG A 7 15.16 -10.39 11.96
CA ARG A 7 15.03 -9.50 10.80
C ARG A 7 14.23 -10.25 9.74
N GLY A 8 13.24 -9.63 9.10
CA GLY A 8 12.42 -10.30 8.08
C GLY A 8 13.26 -10.87 6.92
N ARG A 9 12.63 -11.57 5.96
CA ARG A 9 13.33 -12.18 4.80
C ARG A 9 14.30 -11.24 4.08
N TRP A 10 14.06 -9.94 4.11
CA TRP A 10 14.87 -8.90 3.46
C TRP A 10 15.77 -8.09 4.40
N GLY A 11 15.92 -8.51 5.66
CA GLY A 11 16.73 -7.76 6.64
C GLY A 11 16.06 -6.50 7.18
N LEU A 12 14.80 -6.24 6.80
CA LEU A 12 14.06 -5.03 7.14
C LEU A 12 13.13 -5.26 8.34
N GLU A 13 13.10 -4.27 9.22
CA GLU A 13 12.09 -4.09 10.25
C GLU A 13 11.06 -3.07 9.78
N ALA A 14 9.87 -3.14 10.36
CA ALA A 14 8.85 -2.15 10.11
C ALA A 14 8.05 -1.81 11.37
N VAL A 15 7.72 -0.54 11.51
CA VAL A 15 6.80 -0.05 12.52
C VAL A 15 5.76 0.85 11.89
N LEU A 16 4.50 0.58 12.22
CA LEU A 16 3.38 1.48 11.98
C LEU A 16 2.99 2.11 13.31
N VAL A 17 3.05 3.44 13.39
CA VAL A 17 2.51 4.20 14.52
C VAL A 17 1.25 4.94 14.11
N LEU A 18 0.31 5.10 15.05
CA LEU A 18 -0.94 5.83 14.85
C LEU A 18 -0.99 7.07 15.75
N GLU A 19 -1.76 8.08 15.37
CA GLU A 19 -1.89 9.35 16.10
C GLU A 19 -2.34 9.17 17.56
N ASP A 20 -3.06 8.09 17.88
CA ASP A 20 -3.54 7.80 19.22
C ASP A 20 -2.53 7.06 20.10
N GLY A 21 -1.27 6.96 19.66
CA GLY A 21 -0.18 6.26 20.34
C GLY A 21 -0.11 4.76 20.02
N SER A 22 -0.96 4.26 19.12
CA SER A 22 -0.83 2.96 18.42
C SER A 22 0.61 2.64 18.01
N VAL A 23 1.18 1.49 18.38
CA VAL A 23 2.39 0.97 17.75
C VAL A 23 2.17 -0.47 17.33
N PHE A 24 2.39 -0.75 16.05
CA PHE A 24 2.38 -2.08 15.45
C PHE A 24 3.75 -2.34 14.86
N LYS A 25 4.38 -3.45 15.28
CA LYS A 25 5.67 -3.89 14.78
C LYS A 25 5.49 -5.08 13.87
N GLY A 26 6.36 -5.21 12.88
CA GLY A 26 6.31 -6.27 11.91
C GLY A 26 7.59 -6.33 11.09
N TRP A 27 7.50 -7.07 9.98
CA TRP A 27 8.59 -7.25 9.04
C TRP A 27 8.41 -6.34 7.85
N GLY A 28 9.47 -5.63 7.48
CA GLY A 28 9.47 -4.73 6.34
C GLY A 28 9.53 -5.48 5.01
N PHE A 29 8.79 -4.98 4.03
CA PHE A 29 8.88 -5.38 2.61
C PHE A 29 8.62 -4.18 1.70
N GLY A 30 8.88 -4.31 0.40
CA GLY A 30 8.84 -3.16 -0.50
C GLY A 30 10.01 -2.23 -0.28
N SER A 31 9.80 -0.92 -0.52
CA SER A 31 10.84 0.10 -0.45
C SER A 31 11.13 0.55 1.00
N PRO A 32 12.38 0.49 1.49
CA PRO A 32 12.77 1.08 2.77
C PRO A 32 12.56 2.59 2.75
N SER A 33 11.60 3.07 3.53
CA SER A 33 11.24 4.48 3.60
C SER A 33 10.41 4.77 4.85
N LEU A 34 10.34 6.05 5.20
CA LEU A 34 9.46 6.58 6.22
C LEU A 34 8.38 7.41 5.54
N VAL A 35 7.12 6.99 5.66
CA VAL A 35 5.97 7.64 5.03
C VAL A 35 4.89 7.94 6.06
N VAL A 36 4.08 8.96 5.79
CA VAL A 36 2.94 9.36 6.61
C VAL A 36 1.69 9.42 5.74
N GLY A 37 0.57 8.90 6.26
CA GLY A 37 -0.70 8.91 5.55
C GLY A 37 -1.87 8.58 6.47
N GLU A 38 -3.08 8.74 5.96
CA GLU A 38 -4.28 8.29 6.68
C GLU A 38 -4.36 6.75 6.63
N VAL A 39 -4.50 6.11 7.78
CA VAL A 39 -4.57 4.65 7.86
C VAL A 39 -6.01 4.21 7.66
N VAL A 40 -6.24 3.51 6.56
CA VAL A 40 -7.55 2.97 6.17
C VAL A 40 -7.49 1.46 6.07
N PHE A 41 -8.65 0.80 6.02
CA PHE A 41 -8.72 -0.65 5.83
C PHE A 41 -9.66 -1.02 4.68
N ASN A 42 -9.34 -2.11 3.99
CA ASN A 42 -10.15 -2.68 2.91
C ASN A 42 -10.56 -4.12 3.24
N THR A 43 -11.85 -4.41 3.06
CA THR A 43 -12.49 -5.71 3.32
C THR A 43 -12.51 -6.66 2.12
N GLY A 44 -11.98 -6.22 0.99
CA GLY A 44 -11.76 -7.03 -0.19
C GLY A 44 -10.82 -8.20 0.12
N MET A 45 -11.24 -9.39 -0.29
CA MET A 45 -10.46 -10.63 -0.12
C MET A 45 -9.54 -10.91 -1.32
N VAL A 46 -9.81 -10.25 -2.44
CA VAL A 46 -9.09 -10.35 -3.70
C VAL A 46 -8.96 -8.95 -4.29
N GLY A 47 -8.15 -8.81 -5.32
CA GLY A 47 -8.00 -7.56 -6.05
C GLY A 47 -7.00 -6.59 -5.41
N TYR A 48 -5.92 -7.10 -4.78
CA TYR A 48 -4.91 -6.22 -4.21
C TYR A 48 -4.14 -5.39 -5.26
N PRO A 49 -3.83 -5.85 -6.50
CA PRO A 49 -3.23 -4.96 -7.50
C PRO A 49 -4.15 -3.80 -7.89
N GLU A 50 -5.44 -4.08 -8.09
CA GLU A 50 -6.49 -3.11 -8.39
C GLU A 50 -6.62 -2.11 -7.23
N ALA A 51 -6.73 -2.59 -5.99
CA ALA A 51 -6.82 -1.73 -4.81
C ALA A 51 -5.56 -0.87 -4.60
N LEU A 52 -4.36 -1.38 -4.88
CA LEU A 52 -3.11 -0.62 -4.74
C LEU A 52 -2.97 0.46 -5.81
N THR A 53 -3.58 0.28 -6.97
CA THR A 53 -3.53 1.21 -8.10
C THR A 53 -4.74 2.14 -8.18
N ASP A 54 -5.73 2.01 -7.30
CA ASP A 54 -6.89 2.89 -7.23
C ASP A 54 -6.48 4.32 -6.74
N PRO A 55 -6.70 5.37 -7.54
CA PRO A 55 -6.37 6.76 -7.20
C PRO A 55 -7.02 7.28 -5.92
N SER A 56 -8.14 6.69 -5.48
CA SER A 56 -8.83 7.10 -4.25
C SER A 56 -8.01 6.86 -2.99
N TYR A 57 -7.03 5.94 -3.03
CA TYR A 57 -6.14 5.68 -1.89
C TYR A 57 -4.89 6.58 -1.84
N ARG A 58 -4.81 7.61 -2.69
CA ARG A 58 -3.68 8.55 -2.67
C ARG A 58 -3.56 9.19 -1.29
N GLY A 59 -2.35 9.15 -0.72
CA GLY A 59 -2.07 9.69 0.63
C GLY A 59 -2.47 8.76 1.78
N GLN A 60 -2.95 7.55 1.49
CA GLN A 60 -3.44 6.60 2.49
C GLN A 60 -2.49 5.41 2.65
N ILE A 61 -2.40 4.90 3.88
CA ILE A 61 -1.74 3.63 4.22
C ILE A 61 -2.83 2.56 4.28
N LEU A 62 -2.79 1.62 3.36
CA LEU A 62 -3.86 0.64 3.14
C LEU A 62 -3.62 -0.64 3.95
N CYS A 63 -4.54 -0.95 4.86
CA CYS A 63 -4.58 -2.20 5.61
C CYS A 63 -5.53 -3.21 4.96
N PHE A 64 -5.01 -4.36 4.56
CA PHE A 64 -5.85 -5.46 4.08
C PHE A 64 -6.34 -6.31 5.25
N THR A 65 -7.65 -6.51 5.31
CA THR A 65 -8.25 -7.37 6.34
C THR A 65 -8.10 -8.86 6.02
N TYR A 66 -7.99 -9.22 4.74
CA TYR A 66 -7.72 -10.60 4.34
C TYR A 66 -6.28 -10.96 4.72
N PRO A 67 -6.04 -12.07 5.44
CA PRO A 67 -4.77 -12.30 6.11
C PRO A 67 -3.63 -12.66 5.14
N LEU A 68 -3.93 -13.33 4.02
CA LEU A 68 -2.94 -13.85 3.08
C LEU A 68 -2.91 -12.98 1.81
N ILE A 69 -1.91 -12.13 1.65
CA ILE A 69 -1.81 -11.21 0.50
C ILE A 69 -0.56 -11.50 -0.32
N GLY A 70 -0.64 -11.30 -1.64
CA GLY A 70 0.46 -11.54 -2.58
C GLY A 70 0.47 -12.93 -3.22
N ASN A 71 -0.53 -13.77 -2.97
CA ASN A 71 -0.56 -15.17 -3.40
C ASN A 71 -0.61 -15.38 -4.92
N TYR A 72 -1.15 -14.43 -5.68
CA TYR A 72 -1.19 -14.48 -7.14
C TYR A 72 -0.19 -13.54 -7.82
N GLY A 73 0.75 -12.99 -7.04
CA GLY A 73 1.80 -12.09 -7.53
C GLY A 73 1.23 -10.81 -8.14
N VAL A 74 1.98 -10.23 -9.07
CA VAL A 74 1.62 -8.99 -9.76
C VAL A 74 1.67 -9.22 -11.27
N PRO A 75 0.61 -8.87 -12.03
CA PRO A 75 0.59 -8.97 -13.49
C PRO A 75 1.46 -7.90 -14.17
N SER A 76 1.53 -7.89 -15.51
CA SER A 76 2.30 -6.89 -16.25
C SER A 76 1.47 -5.65 -16.57
N TYR A 77 2.03 -4.45 -16.40
CA TYR A 77 1.43 -3.23 -16.96
C TYR A 77 1.43 -3.21 -18.51
N SER A 78 2.20 -4.09 -19.16
CA SER A 78 2.19 -4.23 -20.62
C SER A 78 0.96 -4.96 -21.16
N ASP A 79 0.21 -5.66 -20.30
CA ASP A 79 -1.05 -6.28 -20.67
C ASP A 79 -2.12 -5.19 -20.69
N VAL A 80 -2.42 -4.69 -21.89
CA VAL A 80 -3.36 -3.58 -22.11
C VAL A 80 -4.59 -4.02 -22.91
N ASP A 81 -5.70 -3.32 -22.73
CA ASP A 81 -6.92 -3.50 -23.51
C ASP A 81 -6.86 -2.81 -24.88
N GLU A 82 -7.97 -2.83 -25.61
CA GLU A 82 -8.11 -2.20 -26.94
C GLU A 82 -7.93 -0.67 -26.92
N TYR A 83 -8.05 -0.05 -25.74
CA TYR A 83 -7.91 1.39 -25.52
C TYR A 83 -6.51 1.77 -25.01
N GLY A 84 -5.61 0.79 -24.85
CA GLY A 84 -4.27 0.99 -24.30
C GLY A 84 -4.26 1.19 -22.79
N LEU A 85 -5.35 0.85 -22.09
CA LEU A 85 -5.43 0.90 -20.63
C LEU A 85 -4.92 -0.41 -20.03
N PRO A 86 -4.23 -0.37 -18.86
CA PRO A 86 -3.79 -1.59 -18.19
C PRO A 86 -4.97 -2.51 -17.87
N LEU A 87 -4.87 -3.78 -18.24
CA LEU A 87 -5.98 -4.74 -18.11
C LEU A 87 -6.26 -5.15 -16.65
N HIS A 88 -5.26 -5.04 -15.79
CA HIS A 88 -5.27 -5.60 -14.43
C HIS A 88 -5.04 -4.57 -13.33
N PHE A 89 -5.09 -3.29 -13.66
CA PHE A 89 -4.80 -2.18 -12.75
C PHE A 89 -5.80 -1.04 -12.97
N GLU A 90 -6.14 -0.32 -11.91
CA GLU A 90 -7.08 0.82 -11.96
C GLU A 90 -6.40 2.14 -12.32
N SER A 91 -5.06 2.17 -12.31
CA SER A 91 -4.28 3.28 -12.85
C SER A 91 -2.87 2.84 -13.27
N SER A 92 -2.06 3.80 -13.75
CA SER A 92 -0.74 3.54 -14.31
C SER A 92 0.38 3.33 -13.28
N ARG A 93 0.10 3.42 -11.98
CA ARG A 93 1.09 3.31 -10.89
C ARG A 93 0.42 2.92 -9.58
N ILE A 94 1.21 2.52 -8.59
CA ILE A 94 0.71 2.40 -7.21
C ILE A 94 0.33 3.78 -6.66
N GLN A 95 -0.85 3.88 -6.05
CA GLN A 95 -1.39 5.14 -5.51
C GLN A 95 -1.30 5.20 -3.99
N VAL A 96 -1.34 4.06 -3.31
CA VAL A 96 -1.19 3.99 -1.85
C VAL A 96 0.17 4.52 -1.40
N THR A 97 0.19 5.16 -0.23
CA THR A 97 1.42 5.63 0.40
C THR A 97 2.16 4.51 1.11
N GLY A 98 1.46 3.48 1.58
CA GLY A 98 2.04 2.32 2.22
C GLY A 98 1.03 1.19 2.37
N MET A 99 1.54 0.00 2.69
CA MET A 99 0.73 -1.22 2.75
C MET A 99 0.90 -1.96 4.08
N VAL A 100 -0.20 -2.46 4.65
CA VAL A 100 -0.23 -3.22 5.90
C VAL A 100 -0.92 -4.55 5.67
N VAL A 101 -0.23 -5.66 5.97
CA VAL A 101 -0.77 -7.02 5.83
C VAL A 101 -0.47 -7.88 7.06
N HIS A 102 -1.26 -8.93 7.24
CA HIS A 102 -0.99 -9.92 8.28
C HIS A 102 0.11 -10.87 7.83
N GLU A 103 -0.07 -11.54 6.70
CA GLU A 103 0.89 -12.47 6.13
C GLU A 103 1.09 -12.17 4.64
N LEU A 104 2.36 -12.12 4.26
CA LEU A 104 2.78 -11.86 2.89
C LEU A 104 3.21 -13.18 2.24
N CYS A 105 2.57 -13.54 1.13
CA CYS A 105 3.00 -14.65 0.31
C CYS A 105 4.29 -14.28 -0.44
N LEU A 106 5.32 -15.09 -0.24
CA LEU A 106 6.66 -14.85 -0.76
C LEU A 106 6.89 -15.54 -2.11
N GLU A 107 6.10 -16.56 -2.41
CA GLU A 107 6.22 -17.42 -3.59
C GLU A 107 4.84 -17.48 -4.28
N PRO A 108 4.48 -16.43 -5.04
CA PRO A 108 3.20 -16.38 -5.74
C PRO A 108 3.10 -17.46 -6.81
N HIS A 109 1.88 -17.94 -7.05
CA HIS A 109 1.62 -18.89 -8.14
C HIS A 109 0.31 -18.57 -8.85
N HIS A 110 0.42 -17.88 -9.99
CA HIS A 110 -0.70 -17.55 -10.86
C HIS A 110 -0.20 -17.38 -12.30
N TRP A 111 -1.01 -17.75 -13.29
CA TRP A 111 -0.61 -17.75 -14.71
C TRP A 111 -0.21 -16.35 -15.23
N ALA A 112 -0.84 -15.31 -14.68
CA ALA A 112 -0.56 -13.91 -15.03
C ALA A 112 0.58 -13.30 -14.20
N SER A 113 1.08 -13.97 -13.15
CA SER A 113 2.10 -13.42 -12.26
C SER A 113 3.43 -13.21 -13.00
N LYS A 114 3.95 -11.98 -12.96
CA LYS A 114 5.27 -11.61 -13.49
C LYS A 114 6.28 -11.21 -12.41
N LYS A 115 5.79 -10.68 -11.29
CA LYS A 115 6.61 -10.24 -10.16
C LYS A 115 5.98 -10.64 -8.83
N THR A 116 6.80 -10.70 -7.79
CA THR A 116 6.32 -10.75 -6.41
C THR A 116 5.80 -9.38 -5.97
N LEU A 117 4.95 -9.37 -4.95
CA LEU A 117 4.45 -8.13 -4.37
C LEU A 117 5.58 -7.27 -3.76
N HIS A 118 6.61 -7.91 -3.19
CA HIS A 118 7.79 -7.21 -2.68
C HIS A 118 8.53 -6.45 -3.78
N GLU A 119 8.80 -7.10 -4.92
CA GLU A 119 9.53 -6.49 -6.03
C GLU A 119 8.75 -5.31 -6.60
N TRP A 120 7.43 -5.44 -6.78
CA TRP A 120 6.61 -4.36 -7.30
C TRP A 120 6.59 -3.13 -6.38
N LEU A 121 6.39 -3.32 -5.08
CA LEU A 121 6.42 -2.21 -4.11
C LEU A 121 7.82 -1.58 -4.02
N LEU A 122 8.88 -2.38 -4.12
CA LEU A 122 10.26 -1.88 -4.12
C LEU A 122 10.52 -0.98 -5.34
N GLU A 123 10.10 -1.41 -6.53
CA GLU A 123 10.27 -0.65 -7.78
C GLU A 123 9.47 0.65 -7.79
N GLU A 124 8.27 0.66 -7.23
CA GLU A 124 7.40 1.86 -7.17
C GLU A 124 7.67 2.73 -5.94
N GLY A 125 8.65 2.36 -5.10
CA GLY A 125 9.07 3.16 -3.96
C GLY A 125 8.09 3.14 -2.78
N VAL A 126 7.25 2.11 -2.66
CA VAL A 126 6.20 2.00 -1.64
C VAL A 126 6.62 1.06 -0.51
N PRO A 127 6.57 1.50 0.77
CA PRO A 127 6.86 0.64 1.91
C PRO A 127 5.68 -0.27 2.28
N GLY A 128 6.00 -1.47 2.75
CA GLY A 128 5.05 -2.44 3.28
C GLY A 128 5.47 -3.00 4.64
N ILE A 129 4.48 -3.31 5.48
CA ILE A 129 4.66 -4.03 6.76
C ILE A 129 3.81 -5.30 6.79
N ALA A 130 4.47 -6.42 7.05
CA ALA A 130 3.84 -7.73 7.26
C ALA A 130 3.92 -8.14 8.73
N GLY A 131 3.09 -9.09 9.16
CA GLY A 131 3.07 -9.59 10.54
C GLY A 131 2.20 -8.81 11.50
N VAL A 132 1.42 -7.86 11.00
CA VAL A 132 0.56 -7.03 11.83
C VAL A 132 -0.73 -7.79 12.13
N ASP A 133 -1.24 -7.70 13.36
CA ASP A 133 -2.61 -8.09 13.65
C ASP A 133 -3.57 -7.09 12.99
N THR A 134 -3.85 -7.30 11.69
CA THR A 134 -4.72 -6.43 10.88
C THR A 134 -6.14 -6.42 11.42
N ARG A 135 -6.59 -7.47 12.12
CA ARG A 135 -7.89 -7.49 12.80
C ARG A 135 -7.92 -6.54 14.00
N ARG A 136 -6.86 -6.52 14.82
CA ARG A 136 -6.72 -5.54 15.91
C ARG A 136 -6.64 -4.11 15.36
N LEU A 137 -5.86 -3.88 14.31
CA LEU A 137 -5.78 -2.58 13.65
C LEU A 137 -7.15 -2.14 13.12
N THR A 138 -7.83 -3.00 12.38
CA THR A 138 -9.14 -2.71 11.78
C THR A 138 -10.21 -2.42 12.84
N LYS A 139 -10.26 -3.21 13.92
CA LYS A 139 -11.18 -2.92 15.04
C LYS A 139 -10.95 -1.52 15.60
N ARG A 140 -9.69 -1.14 15.73
CA ARG A 140 -9.30 0.17 16.27
C ARG A 140 -9.74 1.32 15.38
N LEU A 141 -9.48 1.22 14.08
CA LEU A 141 -9.92 2.20 13.07
C LEU A 141 -11.45 2.28 13.02
N ARG A 142 -12.15 1.15 13.18
CA ARG A 142 -13.62 1.13 13.22
C ARG A 142 -14.19 1.79 14.48
N GLU A 143 -13.55 1.63 15.64
CA GLU A 143 -14.01 2.16 16.92
C GLU A 143 -13.67 3.64 17.12
N ARG A 144 -12.51 4.09 16.62
CA ARG A 144 -12.00 5.46 16.82
C ARG A 144 -12.10 6.37 15.59
N GLY A 145 -12.43 5.80 14.43
CA GLY A 145 -12.33 6.47 13.14
C GLY A 145 -10.99 6.21 12.46
N VAL A 146 -10.95 6.48 11.15
CA VAL A 146 -9.69 6.57 10.40
C VAL A 146 -8.85 7.71 10.96
N MET A 147 -7.53 7.56 10.88
CA MET A 147 -6.60 8.44 11.60
C MET A 147 -5.25 8.48 10.91
N MET A 148 -4.46 9.50 11.19
CA MET A 148 -3.12 9.58 10.63
C MET A 148 -2.20 8.52 11.25
N GLY A 149 -1.30 7.99 10.44
CA GLY A 149 -0.25 7.08 10.88
C GLY A 149 1.01 7.24 10.06
N ALA A 150 2.12 6.80 10.64
CA ALA A 150 3.43 6.78 9.99
C ALA A 150 3.95 5.36 9.91
N LEU A 151 4.32 4.93 8.71
CA LEU A 151 4.94 3.65 8.42
C LEU A 151 6.44 3.88 8.18
N HIS A 152 7.26 3.29 9.03
CA HIS A 152 8.71 3.33 8.91
C HIS A 152 9.23 1.93 8.60
N VAL A 153 9.83 1.75 7.43
CA VAL A 153 10.49 0.52 6.99
C VAL A 153 11.97 0.80 6.78
N ALA A 154 12.83 0.11 7.52
CA ALA A 154 14.28 0.30 7.48
C ALA A 154 15.00 -0.96 7.99
N GLU A 155 16.34 -1.01 7.91
CA GLU A 155 17.11 -2.06 8.59
C GLU A 155 16.91 -2.06 10.11
N GLU A 156 16.64 -0.87 10.67
CA GLU A 156 16.30 -0.62 12.06
C GLU A 156 15.19 0.43 12.13
N ALA A 157 13.93 -0.03 12.27
CA ALA A 157 12.78 0.86 12.23
C ALA A 157 12.49 1.47 13.61
N SER A 158 12.48 2.80 13.69
CA SER A 158 12.27 3.54 14.93
C SER A 158 10.83 4.07 15.07
N PRO A 159 10.09 3.69 16.13
CA PRO A 159 8.79 4.28 16.44
C PRO A 159 8.88 5.79 16.74
N ASP A 160 9.96 6.23 17.39
CA ASP A 160 10.13 7.64 17.77
C ASP A 160 10.30 8.54 16.54
N GLU A 161 11.01 8.05 15.52
CA GLU A 161 11.13 8.76 14.24
C GLU A 161 9.80 8.80 13.50
N ALA A 162 9.04 7.69 13.55
CA ALA A 162 7.71 7.63 12.96
C ALA A 162 6.74 8.61 13.64
N PHE A 163 6.75 8.72 14.97
CA PHE A 163 5.96 9.72 15.70
C PHE A 163 6.38 11.15 15.35
N LYS A 164 7.69 11.44 15.27
CA LYS A 164 8.17 12.78 14.86
C LYS A 164 7.75 13.16 13.45
N ALA A 165 7.72 12.20 12.52
CA ALA A 165 7.23 12.44 11.17
C ALA A 165 5.72 12.69 11.17
N LEU A 166 4.97 11.91 11.96
CA LEU A 166 3.52 12.06 12.12
C LEU A 166 3.14 13.44 12.69
N GLU A 167 3.89 13.94 13.68
CA GLU A 167 3.67 15.28 14.27
C GLU A 167 3.91 16.44 13.30
N ARG A 168 4.77 16.25 12.30
CA ARG A 168 5.14 17.28 11.32
C ARG A 168 4.28 17.26 10.06
N ALA A 169 3.57 16.16 9.83
CA ALA A 169 2.79 15.97 8.61
C ALA A 169 1.51 16.81 8.65
N PRO A 170 1.09 17.39 7.51
CA PRO A 170 -0.25 17.94 7.38
C PRO A 170 -1.30 16.82 7.54
N ARG A 171 -2.53 17.20 7.90
CA ARG A 171 -3.62 16.22 7.95
C ARG A 171 -4.04 15.84 6.54
N TYR A 172 -4.57 14.62 6.39
CA TYR A 172 -5.04 14.11 5.10
C TYR A 172 -5.98 15.07 4.37
N GLY A 173 -7.01 15.58 5.08
CA GLY A 173 -8.00 16.50 4.50
C GLY A 173 -7.49 17.92 4.23
N GLU A 174 -6.25 18.26 4.58
CA GLU A 174 -5.64 19.56 4.29
C GLU A 174 -4.91 19.56 2.93
N LEU A 175 -4.72 18.37 2.33
CA LEU A 175 -4.03 18.19 1.06
C LEU A 175 -5.02 17.97 -0.09
N ASN A 176 -4.72 18.52 -1.26
CA ASN A 176 -5.51 18.31 -2.47
C ASN A 176 -4.96 17.16 -3.30
N TYR A 177 -5.31 15.93 -2.94
CA TYR A 177 -4.87 14.74 -3.69
C TYR A 177 -5.48 14.63 -5.09
N VAL A 178 -6.60 15.31 -5.37
CA VAL A 178 -7.23 15.32 -6.70
C VAL A 178 -6.28 15.90 -7.73
N GLU A 179 -5.56 16.98 -7.38
CA GLU A 179 -4.55 17.58 -8.25
C GLU A 179 -3.33 16.66 -8.50
N GLU A 180 -3.02 15.74 -7.58
CA GLU A 180 -1.90 14.80 -7.73
C GLU A 180 -2.22 13.59 -8.63
N VAL A 181 -3.50 13.27 -8.80
CA VAL A 181 -3.96 12.09 -9.55
C VAL A 181 -4.70 12.45 -10.84
N THR A 182 -5.13 13.70 -11.01
CA THR A 182 -5.77 14.15 -12.24
C THR A 182 -4.81 14.08 -13.43
N VAL A 183 -5.35 13.82 -14.62
CA VAL A 183 -4.60 13.93 -15.86
C VAL A 183 -4.22 15.40 -16.14
N ALA A 184 -3.02 15.61 -16.66
CA ALA A 184 -2.51 16.96 -16.96
C ALA A 184 -3.17 17.55 -18.23
N GLU A 185 -3.51 16.69 -19.17
CA GLU A 185 -4.14 17.05 -20.44
C GLU A 185 -5.33 16.12 -20.71
N PRO A 186 -6.37 16.58 -21.42
CA PRO A 186 -7.50 15.73 -21.79
C PRO A 186 -7.05 14.51 -22.60
N VAL A 187 -7.52 13.33 -22.21
CA VAL A 187 -7.28 12.07 -22.92
C VAL A 187 -8.60 11.60 -23.53
N GLU A 188 -8.59 11.19 -24.80
CA GLU A 188 -9.77 10.72 -25.52
C GLU A 188 -9.70 9.20 -25.70
N TYR A 189 -10.71 8.49 -25.18
CA TYR A 189 -10.91 7.06 -25.42
C TYR A 189 -12.10 6.89 -26.38
N ARG A 190 -11.84 6.35 -27.58
CA ARG A 190 -12.84 6.23 -28.65
C ARG A 190 -13.56 4.90 -28.61
N GLY A 191 -14.87 4.90 -28.38
CA GLY A 191 -15.72 3.70 -28.45
C GLY A 191 -17.04 3.93 -29.20
N PRO A 192 -17.84 2.88 -29.47
CA PRO A 192 -19.07 2.95 -30.28
C PRO A 192 -20.27 3.64 -29.58
N GLY A 193 -20.06 4.30 -28.45
CA GLY A 193 -21.11 4.88 -27.59
C GLY A 193 -21.33 6.39 -27.76
N PRO A 194 -22.25 6.97 -26.97
CA PRO A 194 -22.43 8.42 -26.91
C PRO A 194 -21.18 9.12 -26.37
N ARG A 195 -20.95 10.37 -26.77
CA ARG A 195 -19.87 11.20 -26.23
C ARG A 195 -20.17 11.56 -24.78
N ILE A 196 -19.26 11.19 -23.89
CA ILE A 196 -19.27 11.56 -22.47
C ILE A 196 -18.05 12.46 -22.23
N ALA A 197 -18.24 13.50 -21.42
CA ALA A 197 -17.20 14.42 -20.99
C ALA A 197 -16.70 14.05 -19.60
#